data_AF-A0A7T1MNW4-F1
#
_entry.id   AF-A0A7T1MNW4-F1
#
_cell.length_a   1.000
_cell.length_b   1.000
_cell.length_c   1.000
_cell.angle_alpha   90.00
_cell.angle_beta   90.00
_cell.angle_gamma   90.00
#
_symmetry.space_group_name_H-M   'P 1'
#
loop_
_entity.id
_entity.type
_entity.pdbx_description
1 polymer ?
#
loop_
_entity_poly.entity_id
_entity_poly.type
_entity_poly.pdbx_seq_one_letter_code
_entity_poly.pdbx_strand_id
1 'polypeptide(L)'
;MPKAKSTKNSSGESDLSYNEAHTALQLTLAALQANDLDVEEMAGLYRRARSYLDRCEVLLTRVEEEVMVWNEGSETPVPLSDSP
;
A
#
# COMPACT_ATOMS: atom_id res chain seq x y z
N MET A 1 -38.21 16.68 8.75
CA MET A 1 -37.02 17.15 8.01
C MET A 1 -36.09 15.96 7.83
N PRO A 2 -35.66 15.61 6.60
CA PRO A 2 -34.88 14.41 6.35
C PRO A 2 -33.43 14.57 6.82
N LYS A 3 -32.88 13.53 7.45
CA LYS A 3 -31.47 13.44 7.85
C LYS A 3 -30.62 13.25 6.60
N ALA A 4 -29.64 14.14 6.40
CA ALA A 4 -28.65 14.03 5.34
C ALA A 4 -27.91 12.68 5.44
N LYS A 5 -27.94 11.90 4.36
CA LYS A 5 -27.18 10.66 4.26
C LYS A 5 -25.69 10.99 4.25
N SER A 6 -24.98 10.33 5.15
CA SER A 6 -23.53 10.31 5.28
C SER A 6 -22.85 10.12 3.92
N THR A 7 -22.14 11.13 3.46
CA THR A 7 -21.15 11.04 2.40
C THR A 7 -19.99 10.17 2.91
N LYS A 8 -20.09 8.86 2.71
CA LYS A 8 -18.95 7.94 2.91
C LYS A 8 -18.05 8.06 1.68
N ASN A 9 -17.18 9.05 1.67
CA ASN A 9 -16.22 9.28 0.57
C ASN A 9 -14.80 9.38 1.16
N SER A 10 -14.13 8.24 1.37
CA SER A 10 -12.64 8.11 1.51
C SER A 10 -12.11 6.77 2.06
N SER A 11 -12.85 5.65 2.03
CA SER A 11 -12.42 4.39 2.71
C SER A 11 -11.97 3.24 1.81
N GLY A 12 -11.73 3.47 0.51
CA GLY A 12 -11.43 2.37 -0.43
C GLY A 12 -9.96 1.99 -0.53
N GLU A 13 -9.06 2.98 -0.43
CA GLU A 13 -7.64 2.81 -0.78
C GLU A 13 -6.84 2.14 0.34
N SER A 14 -7.26 2.32 1.60
CA SER A 14 -6.59 1.76 2.79
C SER A 14 -6.75 0.25 2.95
N ASP A 15 -7.76 -0.35 2.33
CA ASP A 15 -8.07 -1.78 2.45
C ASP A 15 -7.49 -2.62 1.29
N LEU A 16 -6.85 -1.99 0.32
CA LEU A 16 -6.27 -2.70 -0.82
C LEU A 16 -5.11 -3.60 -0.39
N SER A 17 -4.99 -4.77 -1.01
CA SER A 17 -3.77 -5.57 -1.01
C SER A 17 -2.65 -4.85 -1.78
N TYR A 18 -1.42 -5.33 -1.62
CA TYR A 18 -0.26 -4.73 -2.30
C TYR A 18 -0.44 -4.72 -3.82
N ASN A 19 -0.87 -5.84 -4.40
CA ASN A 19 -1.06 -5.95 -5.84
C ASN A 19 -2.16 -5.01 -6.33
N GLU A 20 -3.26 -4.88 -5.60
CA GLU A 20 -4.35 -3.97 -5.98
C GLU A 20 -3.91 -2.50 -5.89
N ALA A 21 -3.24 -2.10 -4.80
CA ALA A 21 -2.72 -0.75 -4.64
C ALA A 21 -1.67 -0.41 -5.72
N HIS A 22 -0.76 -1.35 -6.00
CA HIS A 22 0.27 -1.18 -7.04
C HIS A 22 -0.34 -1.10 -8.44
N THR A 23 -1.32 -1.95 -8.78
CA THR A 23 -2.03 -1.86 -10.06
C THR A 23 -2.80 -0.54 -10.19
N ALA A 24 -3.50 -0.11 -9.14
CA ALA A 24 -4.21 1.17 -9.14
C ALA A 24 -3.26 2.37 -9.28
N LEU A 25 -2.08 2.31 -8.65
CA LEU A 25 -1.00 3.29 -8.84
C LEU A 25 -0.55 3.34 -10.30
N GLN A 26 -0.24 2.20 -10.92
CA GLN A 26 0.20 2.11 -12.32
C GLN A 26 -0.83 2.72 -13.28
N LEU A 27 -2.12 2.42 -13.08
CA LEU A 27 -3.21 3.00 -13.86
C LEU A 27 -3.31 4.52 -13.67
N THR A 28 -3.15 4.99 -12.44
CA THR A 28 -3.20 6.43 -12.13
C THR A 28 -2.01 7.18 -12.73
N LEU A 29 -0.82 6.58 -12.72
CA LEU A 29 0.37 7.14 -13.35
C LEU A 29 0.23 7.18 -14.88
N ALA A 30 -0.31 6.13 -15.50
CA ALA A 30 -0.60 6.12 -16.92
C ALA A 30 -1.61 7.21 -17.30
N ALA A 31 -2.63 7.43 -16.48
CA ALA A 31 -3.58 8.52 -16.67
C ALA A 31 -2.90 9.90 -16.55
N LEU A 32 -1.99 10.08 -15.58
CA LEU A 32 -1.24 11.33 -15.40
C LEU A 32 -0.35 11.69 -16.60
N GLN A 33 0.00 10.71 -17.43
CA GLN A 33 0.81 10.89 -18.65
C GLN A 33 -0.03 11.32 -19.87
N ALA A 34 -1.34 11.50 -19.72
CA ALA A 34 -2.19 12.02 -20.79
C ALA A 34 -1.82 13.47 -21.16
N ASN A 35 -1.93 13.81 -22.44
CA ASN A 35 -1.46 15.10 -22.99
C ASN A 35 -2.51 16.22 -22.92
N ASP A 36 -3.72 15.91 -22.46
CA ASP A 36 -4.90 16.77 -22.49
C ASP A 36 -5.45 17.09 -21.10
N LEU A 37 -4.69 16.78 -20.03
CA LEU A 37 -5.11 17.06 -18.66
C LEU A 37 -5.03 18.55 -18.32
N ASP A 38 -6.06 19.04 -17.64
CA ASP A 38 -5.98 20.32 -16.94
C ASP A 38 -5.27 20.20 -15.58
N VAL A 39 -5.00 21.36 -14.95
CA VAL A 39 -4.27 21.42 -13.68
C VAL A 39 -5.04 20.78 -12.52
N GLU A 40 -6.38 20.87 -12.53
CA GLU A 40 -7.21 20.29 -11.49
C GLU A 40 -7.24 18.76 -11.60
N GLU A 41 -7.34 18.23 -12.82
CA GLU A 41 -7.25 16.81 -13.12
C GLU A 41 -5.88 16.25 -12.77
N MET A 42 -4.78 16.93 -13.16
CA MET A 42 -3.42 16.56 -12.76
C MET A 42 -3.28 16.50 -11.23
N ALA A 43 -3.77 17.51 -10.51
CA ALA A 43 -3.71 17.55 -9.06
C ALA A 43 -4.54 16.44 -8.41
N GLY A 44 -5.69 16.10 -9.00
CA GLY A 44 -6.55 15.00 -8.55
C GLY A 44 -5.87 13.63 -8.71
N LEU A 45 -5.30 13.37 -9.88
CA LEU A 45 -4.56 12.14 -10.17
C LEU A 45 -3.31 12.02 -9.28
N TYR A 46 -2.57 13.12 -9.08
CA TYR A 46 -1.41 13.15 -8.19
C TYR A 46 -1.78 12.73 -6.76
N ARG A 47 -2.86 13.27 -6.18
CA ARG A 47 -3.29 12.92 -4.82
C ARG A 47 -3.67 11.43 -4.69
N ARG A 48 -4.33 10.87 -5.71
CA ARG A 48 -4.66 9.43 -5.74
C ARG A 48 -3.41 8.58 -5.85
N ALA A 49 -2.50 8.92 -6.77
CA ALA A 49 -1.22 8.22 -6.91
C ALA A 49 -0.43 8.23 -5.60
N ARG A 50 -0.39 9.38 -4.90
CA ARG A 50 0.25 9.48 -3.59
C ARG A 50 -0.39 8.55 -2.56
N SER A 51 -1.71 8.49 -2.51
CA SER A 51 -2.43 7.65 -1.55
C SER A 51 -2.20 6.16 -1.80
N TYR A 52 -2.15 5.72 -3.07
CA TYR A 52 -1.78 4.33 -3.40
C TYR A 52 -0.33 4.01 -3.06
N LEU A 53 0.59 4.96 -3.27
CA LEU A 53 1.99 4.81 -2.91
C LEU A 53 2.17 4.68 -1.39
N ASP A 54 1.52 5.54 -0.60
CA ASP A 54 1.53 5.47 0.86
C ASP A 54 0.99 4.11 1.35
N ARG A 55 -0.05 3.56 0.70
CA ARG A 55 -0.56 2.22 1.01
C ARG A 55 0.46 1.12 0.71
N CYS A 56 1.14 1.18 -0.43
CA CYS A 56 2.20 0.24 -0.77
C CYS A 56 3.33 0.26 0.26
N GLU A 57 3.77 1.46 0.67
CA GLU A 57 4.81 1.63 1.70
C GLU A 57 4.40 0.98 3.03
N VAL A 58 3.19 1.26 3.52
CA VAL A 58 2.67 0.64 4.76
C VAL A 58 2.70 -0.89 4.71
N LEU A 59 2.31 -1.48 3.57
CA LEU A 59 2.31 -2.94 3.42
C LEU A 59 3.73 -3.52 3.37
N LEU A 60 4.67 -2.85 2.69
CA LEU A 60 6.06 -3.29 2.63
C LEU A 60 6.74 -3.19 4.00
N THR A 61 6.54 -2.08 4.73
CA THR A 61 7.06 -1.92 6.09
C THR A 61 6.54 -3.00 7.02
N ARG A 62 5.25 -3.34 6.92
CA ARG A 62 4.68 -4.44 7.72
C ARG A 62 5.34 -5.79 7.43
N VAL A 63 5.58 -6.10 6.15
CA VAL A 63 6.27 -7.35 5.77
C VAL A 63 7.72 -7.35 6.24
N GLU A 64 8.40 -6.21 6.15
CA GLU A 64 9.76 -6.05 6.67
C GLU A 64 9.82 -6.32 8.18
N GLU A 65 8.90 -5.75 8.96
CA GLU A 65 8.76 -6.02 10.40
C GLU A 65 8.48 -7.50 10.69
N GLU A 66 7.56 -8.12 9.96
CA GLU A 66 7.23 -9.56 10.12
C GLU A 66 8.45 -10.46 9.84
N VAL A 67 9.25 -10.14 8.81
CA VAL A 67 10.49 -10.86 8.47
C VAL A 67 11.57 -10.66 9.53
N MET A 68 11.75 -9.45 10.04
CA MET A 68 12.73 -9.18 11.11
C MET A 68 12.41 -9.98 12.38
N VAL A 69 11.14 -9.99 12.81
CA VAL A 69 10.69 -10.78 13.97
C VAL A 69 10.94 -12.28 13.76
N TRP A 70 10.70 -12.79 12.55
CA TRP A 70 10.97 -14.20 12.23
C TRP A 70 12.46 -14.53 12.26
N ASN A 71 13.32 -13.63 11.75
CA ASN A 71 14.76 -13.84 11.76
C ASN A 71 15.31 -13.91 13.20
N GLU A 72 14.87 -13.01 14.08
CA GLU A 72 15.23 -13.01 15.52
C GLU A 72 14.77 -14.27 16.25
N GLY A 73 13.61 -14.84 15.88
CA GLY A 73 13.11 -16.09 16.44
C GLY A 73 13.79 -17.36 15.90
N SER A 74 14.54 -17.27 14.80
CA SER A 74 15.18 -18.40 14.12
C SER A 74 16.61 -18.70 14.59
N GLU A 75 17.21 -17.80 15.40
CA GLU A 75 18.54 -17.95 16.00
C GLU A 75 18.55 -18.89 17.22
N THR A 76 17.72 -19.94 17.26
CA THR A 76 17.99 -21.03 18.21
C THR A 76 19.27 -21.72 17.76
N PRO A 77 20.34 -21.75 18.57
CA PRO A 77 21.52 -22.52 18.24
C PRO A 77 21.07 -23.97 18.21
N VAL A 78 20.98 -24.58 17.02
CA VAL A 78 20.87 -26.03 16.90
C VAL A 78 22.14 -26.57 17.56
N PRO A 79 22.05 -27.28 18.71
CA PRO A 79 23.23 -27.89 19.27
C PRO A 79 23.76 -28.86 18.21
N LEU A 80 25.05 -28.72 17.84
CA LEU A 80 25.73 -29.79 17.13
C LEU A 80 25.60 -31.03 18.02
N SER A 81 24.67 -31.91 17.69
CA SER A 81 24.66 -33.26 18.22
C SER A 81 25.92 -33.91 17.71
N ASP A 82 26.95 -33.96 18.57
CA ASP A 82 28.07 -34.87 18.41
C ASP A 82 27.48 -36.28 18.28
N SER A 83 27.42 -36.77 17.05
CA SER A 83 27.11 -38.17 16.79
C SER A 83 28.34 -39.01 17.17
N PRO A 84 28.13 -40.18 17.82
CA PRO A 84 29.18 -41.02 18.40
C PRO A 84 30.11 -41.67 17.37
#